data_AF-A0A1Y2D3Y2-F1
#
_entry.id   AF-A0A1Y2D3Y2-F1
#
_cell.length_a   1.000
_cell.length_b   1.000
_cell.length_c   1.000
_cell.angle_alpha   90.00
_cell.angle_beta   90.00
_cell.angle_gamma   90.00
#
_symmetry.space_group_name_H-M   'P 1'
#
loop_
_entity.id
_entity.type
_entity.pdbx_description
1 polymer ?
#
loop_
_entity_poly.entity_id
_entity_poly.type
_entity_poly.pdbx_seq_one_letter_code
_entity_poly.pdbx_strand_id
1 'polypeptide(L)'
;MASTSTAPPAPVSLPLRTLQLSAPAHDPTGPAPTVCLARQGDYFVLAHSTLVDDMTPPLWAVLSVMAHEDPFPGFSLGGKGSGEMFWIKTYSENKGILEQLVEAGWVKVTGRTLKQGFVTLPMVEVQLEESEISHQCPHCEMFEQVGDAERFKRCQKCKKRYYCSREHQELDWPEHKKDCKLLALDRRAEVENRKRRETAAYFGEGAEKFTL
;
A
#
# COMPACT_ATOMS: atom_id res chain seq x y z
N MET A 1 14.78 -18.73 49.96
CA MET A 1 15.16 -18.53 48.55
C MET A 1 13.93 -18.00 47.84
N ALA A 2 13.87 -16.70 47.55
CA ALA A 2 12.72 -16.08 46.91
C ALA A 2 12.94 -16.09 45.40
N SER A 3 12.18 -16.91 44.69
CA SER A 3 12.17 -16.95 43.22
C SER A 3 11.41 -15.74 42.69
N THR A 4 12.14 -14.75 42.21
CA THR A 4 11.56 -13.62 41.47
C THR A 4 11.10 -14.10 40.10
N SER A 5 9.79 -14.26 39.95
CA SER A 5 9.14 -14.47 38.65
C SER A 5 9.20 -13.16 37.87
N THR A 6 10.11 -13.07 36.90
CA THR A 6 10.17 -11.95 35.97
C THR A 6 9.02 -12.11 34.98
N ALA A 7 8.05 -11.19 35.00
CA ALA A 7 7.01 -11.13 34.00
C ALA A 7 7.64 -10.96 32.60
N PRO A 8 7.11 -11.61 31.55
CA PRO A 8 7.62 -11.45 30.19
C PRO A 8 7.51 -9.98 29.77
N PRO A 9 8.48 -9.45 29.00
CA PRO A 9 8.40 -8.09 28.47
C PRO A 9 7.11 -7.94 27.67
N ALA A 10 6.41 -6.82 27.86
CA ALA A 10 5.23 -6.48 27.07
C ALA A 10 5.57 -6.59 25.57
N PRO A 11 4.69 -7.17 24.73
CA PRO A 11 4.94 -7.26 23.31
C PRO A 11 5.19 -5.86 22.76
N VAL A 12 6.33 -5.68 22.10
CA VAL A 12 6.67 -4.42 21.44
C VAL A 12 5.68 -4.25 20.31
N SER A 13 4.67 -3.40 20.50
CA SER A 13 3.69 -3.08 19.45
C SER A 13 4.43 -2.61 18.22
N LEU A 14 4.09 -3.16 17.06
CA LEU A 14 4.69 -2.74 15.80
C LEU A 14 4.51 -1.23 15.62
N PRO A 15 5.50 -0.51 15.04
CA PRO A 15 5.45 0.95 14.89
C PRO A 15 4.43 1.42 13.82
N LEU A 16 3.44 0.59 13.45
CA LEU A 16 2.44 0.92 12.45
C LEU A 16 1.62 2.12 12.91
N ARG A 17 1.57 3.15 12.05
CA ARG A 17 0.72 4.31 12.27
C ARG A 17 -0.72 3.98 11.92
N THR A 18 -1.62 4.27 12.85
CA THR A 18 -3.07 4.12 12.67
C THR A 18 -3.80 5.46 12.67
N LEU A 19 -4.88 5.53 11.92
CA LEU A 19 -5.78 6.68 11.84
C LEU A 19 -7.22 6.17 11.91
N GLN A 20 -7.99 6.73 12.83
CA GLN A 20 -9.43 6.54 12.84
C GLN A 20 -10.06 7.54 11.88
N LEU A 21 -10.62 7.05 10.77
CA LEU A 21 -11.26 7.89 9.78
C LEU A 21 -12.62 8.37 10.26
N SER A 22 -13.07 9.54 9.81
CA SER A 22 -14.48 9.92 9.91
C SER A 22 -15.35 8.90 9.17
N ALA A 23 -16.61 8.74 9.58
CA ALA A 23 -17.55 7.82 8.94
C ALA A 23 -17.53 7.96 7.40
N PRO A 24 -17.45 6.85 6.64
CA PRO A 24 -17.27 6.91 5.20
C PRO A 24 -18.46 7.60 4.52
N ALA A 25 -18.18 8.35 3.46
CA ALA A 25 -19.19 9.11 2.72
C ALA A 25 -20.31 8.22 2.11
N HIS A 26 -20.05 6.92 1.93
CA HIS A 26 -21.00 5.95 1.36
C HIS A 26 -21.78 5.15 2.43
N ASP A 27 -21.29 5.09 3.67
CA ASP A 27 -21.98 4.47 4.80
C ASP A 27 -21.76 5.30 6.07
N PRO A 28 -22.52 6.40 6.22
CA PRO A 28 -22.39 7.30 7.38
C PRO A 28 -22.88 6.67 8.69
N THR A 29 -23.50 5.49 8.64
CA THR A 29 -24.03 4.77 9.81
C THR A 29 -23.13 3.68 10.34
N GLY A 30 -22.17 3.23 9.51
CA GLY A 30 -21.15 2.26 9.90
C GLY A 30 -20.13 2.85 10.89
N PRO A 31 -19.44 1.99 11.66
CA PRO A 31 -18.37 2.44 12.54
C PRO A 31 -17.22 3.04 11.72
N ALA A 32 -16.70 4.17 12.20
CA ALA A 32 -15.48 4.78 11.71
C ALA A 32 -14.32 3.77 11.70
N PRO A 33 -13.77 3.40 10.54
CA PRO A 33 -12.71 2.39 10.46
C PRO A 33 -11.40 2.97 10.99
N THR A 34 -10.64 2.14 11.71
CA THR A 34 -9.24 2.46 12.04
C THR A 34 -8.33 1.78 11.03
N VAL A 35 -7.61 2.59 10.26
CA VAL A 35 -6.81 2.14 9.11
C VAL A 35 -5.32 2.39 9.33
N CYS A 36 -4.50 1.73 8.52
CA CYS A 36 -3.09 2.04 8.30
C CYS A 36 -2.88 2.51 6.86
N LEU A 37 -1.90 3.38 6.62
CA LEU A 37 -1.34 3.53 5.28
C LEU A 37 -0.55 2.26 4.96
N ALA A 38 -0.78 1.70 3.77
CA ALA A 38 -0.18 0.43 3.41
C ALA A 38 0.32 0.37 1.96
N ARG A 39 1.23 -0.57 1.71
CA ARG A 39 1.77 -0.92 0.40
C ARG A 39 1.16 -2.23 -0.10
N GLN A 40 0.44 -2.15 -1.21
CA GLN A 40 0.00 -3.30 -2.00
C GLN A 40 0.82 -3.35 -3.29
N GLY A 41 1.96 -4.03 -3.23
CA GLY A 41 2.96 -3.98 -4.29
C GLY A 41 3.47 -2.55 -4.51
N ASP A 42 3.09 -1.97 -5.65
CA ASP A 42 3.49 -0.61 -6.04
C ASP A 42 2.48 0.48 -5.64
N TYR A 43 1.28 0.08 -5.18
CA TYR A 43 0.20 0.97 -4.81
C TYR A 43 0.28 1.41 -3.34
N PHE A 44 -0.15 2.65 -3.09
CA PHE A 44 -0.53 3.10 -1.76
C PHE A 44 -2.04 2.88 -1.57
N VAL A 45 -2.37 2.22 -0.45
CA VAL A 45 -3.73 1.84 -0.08
C VAL A 45 -3.95 2.14 1.40
N LEU A 46 -5.21 2.11 1.81
CA LEU A 46 -5.60 2.03 3.21
C LEU A 46 -6.06 0.62 3.50
N ALA A 47 -5.52 0.03 4.56
CA ALA A 47 -5.89 -1.28 5.06
C ALA A 47 -6.45 -1.17 6.47
N HIS A 48 -7.34 -2.07 6.85
CA HIS A 48 -7.79 -2.17 8.24
C HIS A 48 -6.58 -2.45 9.15
N SER A 49 -6.42 -1.65 10.20
CA SER A 49 -5.28 -1.76 11.14
C SER A 49 -5.34 -3.04 12.00
N THR A 50 -6.53 -3.60 12.15
CA THR A 50 -6.82 -4.88 12.80
C THR A 50 -8.08 -5.43 12.14
N LEU A 51 -8.09 -6.72 11.81
CA LEU A 51 -9.30 -7.37 11.32
C LEU A 51 -10.20 -7.73 12.48
N VAL A 52 -11.49 -7.46 12.33
CA VAL A 52 -12.50 -7.72 13.35
C VAL A 52 -13.10 -9.12 13.19
N ASP A 53 -13.13 -9.62 11.95
CA ASP A 53 -13.56 -10.97 11.58
C ASP A 53 -12.96 -11.38 10.21
N ASP A 54 -13.11 -12.66 9.87
CA ASP A 54 -12.61 -13.25 8.61
C ASP A 54 -13.39 -12.82 7.37
N MET A 55 -14.55 -12.15 7.53
CA MET A 55 -15.40 -11.72 6.43
C MET A 55 -15.08 -10.30 5.95
N THR A 56 -14.42 -9.51 6.80
CA THR A 56 -14.02 -8.15 6.49
C THR A 56 -12.78 -8.17 5.58
N PRO A 57 -12.86 -7.62 4.35
CA PRO A 57 -11.69 -7.58 3.48
C PRO A 57 -10.60 -6.69 4.12
N PRO A 58 -9.32 -7.09 4.06
CA PRO A 58 -8.25 -6.33 4.73
C PRO A 58 -7.95 -5.01 4.02
N LEU A 59 -8.20 -4.93 2.71
CA LEU A 59 -8.12 -3.71 1.94
C LEU A 59 -9.36 -2.84 2.18
N TRP A 60 -9.16 -1.61 2.64
CA TRP A 60 -10.25 -0.65 2.84
C TRP A 60 -10.45 0.25 1.62
N ALA A 61 -9.37 0.87 1.10
CA ALA A 61 -9.45 1.68 -0.11
C ALA A 61 -8.12 1.76 -0.87
N VAL A 62 -8.19 1.91 -2.19
CA VAL A 62 -7.01 2.17 -3.03
C VAL A 62 -6.84 3.67 -3.22
N LEU A 63 -5.74 4.24 -2.70
CA LEU A 63 -5.46 5.67 -2.76
C LEU A 63 -4.74 6.06 -4.04
N SER A 64 -3.73 5.30 -4.47
CA SER A 64 -2.88 5.71 -5.58
C SER A 64 -3.47 5.40 -6.96
N VAL A 65 -3.18 6.26 -7.94
CA VAL A 65 -3.33 5.99 -9.37
C VAL A 65 -1.96 5.82 -10.00
N MET A 66 -1.80 4.76 -10.78
CA MET A 66 -0.64 4.60 -11.65
C MET A 66 -0.91 5.33 -12.97
N ALA A 67 -0.68 6.64 -13.01
CA ALA A 67 -0.90 7.45 -14.21
C ALA A 67 -0.07 6.91 -15.40
N HIS A 68 -0.56 7.07 -16.63
CA HIS A 68 0.19 6.62 -17.80
C HIS A 68 1.47 7.45 -18.01
N GLU A 69 1.34 8.77 -17.85
CA GLU A 69 2.40 9.75 -18.12
C GLU A 69 3.46 9.81 -17.01
N ASP A 70 3.04 9.58 -15.76
CA ASP A 70 3.92 9.64 -14.58
C ASP A 70 3.50 8.60 -13.53
N PRO A 71 3.72 7.29 -13.79
CA PRO A 71 3.26 6.22 -12.90
C PRO A 71 3.99 6.20 -11.55
N PHE A 72 5.19 6.78 -11.48
CA PHE A 72 6.05 6.80 -10.30
C PHE A 72 6.71 8.17 -10.18
N PRO A 73 6.04 9.17 -9.57
CA PRO A 73 6.53 10.55 -9.52
C PRO A 73 7.81 10.76 -8.71
N GLY A 74 8.38 9.69 -8.14
CA GLY A 74 9.68 9.69 -7.49
C GLY A 74 9.61 10.01 -6.00
N PHE A 75 10.63 10.71 -5.52
CA PHE A 75 10.80 11.05 -4.10
C PHE A 75 11.03 12.56 -3.94
N SER A 76 10.59 13.13 -2.82
CA SER A 76 10.98 14.49 -2.43
C SER A 76 12.45 14.50 -1.97
N LEU A 77 13.18 15.56 -2.32
CA LEU A 77 14.52 15.79 -1.78
C LEU A 77 14.38 16.62 -0.49
N GLY A 78 14.67 16.01 0.66
CA GLY A 78 14.72 16.71 1.96
C GLY A 78 13.41 16.68 2.78
N GLY A 79 12.49 15.77 2.47
CA GLY A 79 11.28 15.52 3.26
C GLY A 79 11.52 14.78 4.58
N LYS A 80 10.51 14.76 5.45
CA LYS A 80 10.41 13.81 6.58
C LYS A 80 9.78 12.50 6.07
N GLY A 81 10.10 11.37 6.67
CA GLY A 81 9.53 10.08 6.27
C GLY A 81 10.21 9.47 5.05
N SER A 82 9.50 8.55 4.40
CA SER A 82 9.96 7.89 3.16
C SER A 82 10.16 8.87 1.99
N GLY A 83 9.44 9.99 1.97
CA GLY A 83 9.48 10.98 0.88
C GLY A 83 8.93 10.47 -0.45
N GLU A 84 8.39 9.24 -0.51
CA GLU A 84 7.77 8.67 -1.70
C GLU A 84 6.58 9.53 -2.12
N MET A 85 6.49 9.85 -3.41
CA MET A 85 5.37 10.62 -3.96
C MET A 85 4.42 9.72 -4.75
N PHE A 86 3.13 10.05 -4.73
CA PHE A 86 2.14 9.38 -5.58
C PHE A 86 0.96 10.30 -5.91
N TRP A 87 0.24 9.97 -6.98
CA TRP A 87 -1.01 10.62 -7.38
C TRP A 87 -2.17 10.00 -6.60
N ILE A 88 -2.86 10.79 -5.78
CA ILE A 88 -3.96 10.29 -4.93
C ILE A 88 -5.32 10.51 -5.58
N LYS A 89 -6.20 9.50 -5.48
CA LYS A 89 -7.63 9.60 -5.79
C LYS A 89 -8.36 10.30 -4.64
N THR A 90 -9.06 11.39 -4.94
CA THR A 90 -9.81 12.19 -3.94
C THR A 90 -11.32 12.23 -4.21
N TYR A 91 -11.80 11.33 -5.06
CA TYR A 91 -13.18 11.24 -5.52
C TYR A 91 -13.81 9.89 -5.11
N SER A 92 -15.11 9.76 -5.32
CA SER A 92 -15.89 8.55 -5.02
C SER A 92 -15.68 8.09 -3.57
N GLU A 93 -15.22 6.85 -3.34
CA GLU A 93 -14.98 6.25 -2.04
C GLU A 93 -13.91 6.97 -1.21
N ASN A 94 -13.01 7.73 -1.85
CA ASN A 94 -11.90 8.45 -1.20
C ASN A 94 -12.21 9.92 -0.91
N LYS A 95 -13.46 10.37 -1.08
CA LYS A 95 -13.84 11.76 -0.82
C LYS A 95 -13.57 12.12 0.65
N GLY A 96 -12.83 13.21 0.88
CA GLY A 96 -12.51 13.69 2.23
C GLY A 96 -11.34 12.97 2.92
N ILE A 97 -10.73 11.97 2.27
CA ILE A 97 -9.63 11.19 2.87
C ILE A 97 -8.32 11.95 2.81
N LEU A 98 -8.04 12.68 1.73
CA LEU A 98 -6.79 13.45 1.62
C LEU A 98 -6.64 14.46 2.77
N GLU A 99 -7.71 15.17 3.10
CA GLU A 99 -7.74 16.16 4.17
C GLU A 99 -7.39 15.53 5.52
N GLN A 100 -7.99 14.38 5.82
CA GLN A 100 -7.72 13.62 7.05
C GLN A 100 -6.27 13.10 7.10
N LEU A 101 -5.73 12.64 5.98
CA LEU A 101 -4.34 12.18 5.90
C LEU A 101 -3.33 13.33 6.08
N VAL A 102 -3.65 14.53 5.57
CA VAL A 102 -2.84 15.73 5.77
C VAL A 102 -2.90 16.20 7.22
N GLU A 103 -4.09 16.25 7.81
CA GLU A 103 -4.29 16.62 9.21
C GLU A 103 -3.57 15.65 10.16
N ALA A 104 -3.60 14.35 9.86
CA ALA A 104 -2.85 13.33 10.60
C ALA A 104 -1.33 13.37 10.37
N GLY A 105 -0.85 14.20 9.42
CA GLY A 105 0.56 14.31 9.06
C GLY A 105 1.11 13.08 8.34
N TRP A 106 0.26 12.26 7.69
CA TRP A 106 0.67 11.06 6.96
C TRP A 106 1.15 11.40 5.55
N VAL A 107 0.58 12.44 4.96
CA VAL A 107 0.94 12.93 3.64
C VAL A 107 0.99 14.45 3.61
N LYS A 108 1.72 15.00 2.64
CA LYS A 108 1.78 16.43 2.37
C LYS A 108 1.45 16.68 0.90
N VAL A 109 0.54 17.62 0.63
CA VAL A 109 0.24 18.04 -0.74
C VAL A 109 1.41 18.83 -1.32
N THR A 110 1.83 18.47 -2.53
CA THR A 110 3.01 19.08 -3.19
C THR A 110 2.67 20.33 -4.02
N GLY A 111 1.39 20.56 -4.30
CA GLY A 111 0.90 21.59 -5.21
C GLY A 111 0.87 21.19 -6.68
N ARG A 112 1.46 20.04 -7.05
CA ARG A 112 1.36 19.47 -8.40
C ARG A 112 0.05 18.69 -8.54
N THR A 113 -0.55 18.78 -9.72
CA THR A 113 -1.77 18.06 -10.08
C THR A 113 -1.65 17.46 -11.47
N LEU A 114 -2.26 16.29 -11.67
CA LEU A 114 -2.41 15.65 -12.97
C LEU A 114 -3.87 15.64 -13.38
N LYS A 115 -4.19 16.07 -14.60
CA LYS A 115 -5.55 16.01 -15.13
C LYS A 115 -5.72 14.77 -15.99
N GLN A 116 -6.68 13.91 -15.64
CA GLN A 116 -7.02 12.71 -16.40
C GLN A 116 -8.51 12.73 -16.72
N GLY A 117 -8.85 13.18 -17.94
CA GLY A 117 -10.24 13.41 -18.34
C GLY A 117 -10.92 14.48 -17.46
N PHE A 118 -11.98 14.09 -16.76
CA PHE A 118 -12.74 14.95 -15.85
C PHE A 118 -12.20 14.97 -14.41
N VAL A 119 -11.17 14.18 -14.11
CA VAL A 119 -10.60 14.04 -12.77
C VAL A 119 -9.29 14.82 -12.67
N THR A 120 -9.06 15.46 -11.52
CA THR A 120 -7.78 16.06 -11.15
C THR A 120 -7.19 15.29 -9.98
N LEU A 121 -6.00 14.74 -10.16
CA LEU A 121 -5.27 13.95 -9.17
C LEU A 121 -4.19 14.84 -8.53
N PRO A 122 -4.31 15.24 -7.25
CA PRO A 122 -3.22 15.90 -6.56
C PRO A 122 -2.06 14.92 -6.33
N MET A 123 -0.84 15.44 -6.37
CA MET A 123 0.35 14.69 -5.95
C MET A 123 0.62 14.95 -4.48
N VAL A 124 0.85 13.87 -3.75
CA VAL A 124 1.20 13.92 -2.33
C VAL A 124 2.55 13.27 -2.09
N GLU A 125 3.22 13.72 -1.04
CA GLU A 125 4.46 13.18 -0.50
C GLU A 125 4.16 12.46 0.81
N VAL A 126 4.57 11.20 0.93
CA VAL A 126 4.40 10.40 2.14
C VAL A 126 5.36 10.89 3.23
N GLN A 127 4.80 11.21 4.40
CA GLN A 127 5.54 11.71 5.56
C GLN A 127 5.84 10.62 6.59
N LEU A 128 5.29 9.42 6.42
CA LEU A 128 5.55 8.26 7.27
C LEU A 128 6.85 7.57 6.89
N GLU A 129 7.56 7.05 7.89
CA GLU A 129 8.71 6.17 7.69
C GLU A 129 8.28 4.79 7.17
N GLU A 130 9.19 4.06 6.51
CA GLU A 130 8.90 2.70 6.00
C GLU A 130 8.38 1.77 7.11
N SER A 131 8.90 1.90 8.32
CA SER A 131 8.44 1.13 9.49
C SER A 131 7.05 1.54 9.98
N GLU A 132 6.55 2.73 9.65
CA GLU A 132 5.21 3.17 10.07
C GLU A 132 4.11 2.72 9.08
N ILE A 133 4.50 2.23 7.91
CA ILE A 133 3.61 1.80 6.82
C ILE A 133 3.43 0.28 6.87
N SER A 134 2.20 -0.20 6.67
CA SER A 134 1.88 -1.63 6.61
C SER A 134 2.18 -2.22 5.22
N HIS A 135 2.52 -3.50 5.14
CA HIS A 135 2.81 -4.18 3.87
C HIS A 135 1.91 -5.39 3.65
N GLN A 136 1.46 -5.55 2.41
CA GLN A 136 0.74 -6.74 1.98
C GLN A 136 1.69 -7.90 1.67
N CYS A 137 1.33 -9.11 2.10
CA CYS A 137 1.92 -10.33 1.56
C CYS A 137 1.26 -10.66 0.21
N PRO A 138 2.01 -10.80 -0.89
CA PRO A 138 1.42 -11.07 -2.22
C PRO A 138 0.88 -12.50 -2.37
N HIS A 139 1.20 -13.41 -1.45
CA HIS A 139 0.73 -14.79 -1.50
C HIS A 139 -0.64 -14.98 -0.81
N CYS A 140 -0.78 -14.49 0.42
CA CYS A 140 -2.03 -14.61 1.19
C CYS A 140 -2.88 -13.34 1.20
N GLU A 141 -2.39 -12.26 0.58
CA GLU A 141 -3.07 -10.96 0.44
C GLU A 141 -3.36 -10.20 1.74
N MET A 142 -2.91 -10.75 2.88
CA MET A 142 -3.02 -10.12 4.19
C MET A 142 -2.02 -8.98 4.37
N PHE A 143 -2.40 -7.98 5.14
CA PHE A 143 -1.57 -6.84 5.54
C PHE A 143 -1.05 -7.01 6.95
N GLU A 144 0.10 -6.40 7.26
CA GLU A 144 0.59 -6.28 8.64
C GLU A 144 -0.43 -5.54 9.51
N GLN A 145 -0.71 -6.07 10.70
CA GLN A 145 -1.67 -5.52 11.67
C GLN A 145 -0.93 -5.03 12.93
N VAL A 146 -1.54 -4.09 13.68
CA VAL A 146 -0.93 -3.52 14.90
C VAL A 146 -0.65 -4.57 15.99
N GLY A 147 -1.42 -5.65 16.01
CA GLY A 147 -1.30 -6.75 16.96
C GLY A 147 -0.31 -7.86 16.56
N ASP A 148 0.29 -7.79 15.36
CA ASP A 148 1.22 -8.84 14.92
C ASP A 148 2.48 -8.86 15.79
N ALA A 149 2.99 -10.06 16.07
CA ALA A 149 4.17 -10.24 16.90
C ALA A 149 5.47 -9.75 16.22
N GLU A 150 5.52 -9.78 14.88
CA GLU A 150 6.68 -9.36 14.10
C GLU A 150 6.27 -8.71 12.77
N ARG A 151 7.19 -7.91 12.20
CA ARG A 151 7.04 -7.36 10.85
C ARG A 151 7.19 -8.44 9.79
N PHE A 152 6.56 -8.23 8.65
CA PHE A 152 6.77 -9.05 7.48
C PHE A 152 8.22 -8.95 7.02
N LYS A 153 8.75 -10.10 6.58
CA LYS A 153 10.09 -10.23 6.05
C LYS A 153 10.12 -9.69 4.63
N ARG A 154 11.13 -8.88 4.30
CA ARG A 154 11.31 -8.38 2.93
C ARG A 154 12.29 -9.21 2.12
N CYS A 155 12.08 -9.26 0.82
CA CYS A 155 13.02 -9.87 -0.11
C CYS A 155 14.41 -9.23 0.04
N GLN A 156 15.42 -10.04 0.35
CA GLN A 156 16.79 -9.55 0.62
C GLN A 156 17.44 -8.86 -0.59
N LYS A 157 17.03 -9.25 -1.80
CA LYS A 157 17.60 -8.73 -3.05
C LYS A 157 17.02 -7.37 -3.45
N CYS A 158 15.70 -7.26 -3.60
CA CYS A 158 15.08 -6.01 -4.05
C CYS A 158 14.62 -5.11 -2.90
N LYS A 159 14.31 -5.67 -1.73
CA LYS A 159 13.72 -4.96 -0.58
C LYS A 159 12.37 -4.28 -0.87
N LYS A 160 11.71 -4.60 -1.99
CA LYS A 160 10.43 -4.03 -2.43
C LYS A 160 9.21 -4.97 -2.26
N ARG A 161 9.43 -6.22 -1.84
CA ARG A 161 8.36 -7.22 -1.60
C ARG A 161 8.46 -7.74 -0.17
N TYR A 162 7.31 -7.93 0.45
CA TYR A 162 7.14 -8.25 1.86
C TYR A 162 6.29 -9.51 2.01
N TYR A 163 6.62 -10.34 3.00
CA TYR A 163 6.01 -11.66 3.21
C TYR A 163 5.87 -11.93 4.70
N CYS A 164 4.73 -12.46 5.12
CA CYS A 164 4.56 -12.90 6.50
C CYS A 164 5.46 -14.11 6.85
N SER A 165 5.86 -14.90 5.86
CA SER A 165 6.71 -16.08 6.07
C SER A 165 7.68 -16.31 4.90
N ARG A 166 8.72 -17.12 5.16
CA ARG A 166 9.63 -17.60 4.11
C ARG A 166 8.92 -18.50 3.10
N GLU A 167 7.97 -19.30 3.56
CA GLU A 167 7.15 -20.16 2.70
C GLU A 167 6.38 -19.34 1.66
N HIS A 168 5.72 -18.26 2.07
CA HIS A 168 5.02 -17.37 1.14
C HIS A 168 5.95 -16.69 0.14
N GLN A 169 7.19 -16.38 0.54
CA GLN A 169 8.21 -15.89 -0.38
C GLN A 169 8.59 -16.95 -1.44
N GLU A 170 8.75 -18.21 -1.04
CA GLU A 170 9.08 -19.32 -1.94
C GLU A 170 7.93 -19.60 -2.91
N LEU A 171 6.68 -19.51 -2.45
CA LEU A 171 5.47 -19.67 -3.27
C LEU A 171 5.28 -18.52 -4.28
N ASP A 172 5.59 -17.28 -3.90
CA ASP A 172 5.54 -16.11 -4.79
C ASP A 172 6.74 -16.04 -5.76
N TRP A 173 7.84 -16.77 -5.49
CA TRP A 173 9.08 -16.66 -6.25
C TRP A 173 8.95 -16.84 -7.78
N PRO A 174 8.13 -17.78 -8.32
CA PRO A 174 7.95 -17.93 -9.76
C PRO A 174 7.49 -16.65 -10.46
N GLU A 175 6.65 -15.85 -9.80
CA GLU A 175 6.19 -14.55 -10.29
C GLU A 175 7.18 -13.44 -9.91
N HIS A 176 7.59 -13.37 -8.65
CA HIS A 176 8.48 -12.32 -8.17
C HIS A 176 9.82 -12.27 -8.90
N LYS A 177 10.42 -13.41 -9.28
CA LYS A 177 11.73 -13.46 -9.94
C LYS A 177 11.77 -12.70 -11.26
N LYS A 178 10.62 -12.54 -11.95
CA LYS A 178 10.48 -11.76 -13.19
C LYS A 178 10.72 -10.26 -12.93
N ASP A 179 10.46 -9.80 -11.70
CA ASP A 179 10.50 -8.39 -11.31
C ASP A 179 11.72 -8.08 -10.45
N CYS A 180 12.16 -9.05 -9.64
CA CYS A 180 13.11 -8.85 -8.55
C CYS A 180 14.40 -8.14 -8.99
N LYS A 181 14.95 -8.50 -10.16
CA LYS A 181 16.16 -7.85 -10.70
C LYS A 181 15.93 -6.38 -11.06
N LEU A 182 14.79 -6.06 -11.68
CA LEU A 182 14.46 -4.68 -12.05
C LEU A 182 14.13 -3.84 -10.82
N LEU A 183 13.38 -4.41 -9.87
CA LEU A 183 13.06 -3.75 -8.59
C LEU A 183 14.31 -3.47 -7.75
N ALA A 184 15.31 -4.35 -7.77
CA ALA A 184 16.59 -4.12 -7.10
C ALA A 184 17.40 -2.97 -7.71
N LEU A 185 17.16 -2.64 -8.98
CA LEU A 185 17.72 -1.48 -9.68
C LEU A 185 16.79 -0.26 -9.64
N ASP A 186 15.72 -0.32 -8.83
CA ASP A 186 14.66 0.69 -8.72
C ASP A 186 13.95 1.02 -10.05
N ARG A 187 13.96 0.08 -11.01
CA ARG A 187 13.31 0.21 -12.33
C ARG A 187 11.81 -0.14 -12.25
N ARG A 188 11.09 0.46 -11.29
CA ARG A 188 9.66 0.19 -11.04
C ARG A 188 8.78 0.49 -12.26
N ALA A 189 9.08 1.58 -12.97
CA ALA A 189 8.41 1.96 -14.23
C ALA A 189 8.43 0.86 -15.29
N GLU A 190 9.54 0.13 -15.41
CA GLU A 190 9.66 -0.92 -16.42
C GLU A 190 8.89 -2.19 -16.06
N VAL A 191 8.86 -2.53 -14.77
CA VAL A 191 8.04 -3.63 -14.25
C VAL A 191 6.58 -3.35 -14.54
N GLU A 192 6.10 -2.14 -14.23
CA GLU A 192 4.73 -1.72 -14.49
C GLU A 192 4.41 -1.70 -16.00
N ASN A 193 5.26 -1.09 -16.82
CA ASN A 193 5.04 -1.04 -18.27
C ASN A 193 5.04 -2.43 -18.91
N ARG A 194 5.82 -3.38 -18.41
CA ARG A 194 5.75 -4.77 -18.86
C ARG A 194 4.40 -5.40 -18.48
N LYS A 195 3.95 -5.26 -17.23
CA LYS A 195 2.65 -5.79 -16.77
C LYS A 195 1.49 -5.21 -17.58
N ARG A 196 1.48 -3.91 -17.83
CA ARG A 196 0.47 -3.26 -18.69
C ARG A 196 0.41 -3.84 -20.09
N ARG A 197 1.56 -4.12 -20.71
CA ARG A 197 1.62 -4.75 -22.03
C ARG A 197 1.09 -6.18 -22.01
N GLU A 198 1.43 -6.96 -21.00
CA GLU A 198 0.90 -8.32 -20.80
C GLU A 198 -0.62 -8.31 -20.64
N THR A 199 -1.15 -7.42 -19.80
CA THR A 199 -2.60 -7.23 -19.60
C THR A 199 -3.30 -6.77 -20.89
N ALA A 200 -2.74 -5.78 -21.59
CA ALA A 200 -3.31 -5.29 -22.84
C ALA A 200 -3.32 -6.35 -23.94
N ALA A 201 -2.27 -7.17 -24.04
CA ALA A 201 -2.23 -8.29 -24.98
C ALA A 201 -3.35 -9.31 -24.68
N TYR A 202 -3.53 -9.67 -23.41
CA TYR A 202 -4.58 -10.61 -22.98
C TYR A 202 -6.00 -10.13 -23.36
N PHE A 203 -6.31 -8.86 -23.08
CA PHE A 203 -7.63 -8.31 -23.41
C PHE A 203 -7.78 -7.93 -24.89
N GLY A 204 -6.69 -7.63 -25.59
CA GLY A 204 -6.68 -7.40 -27.04
C GLY A 204 -6.94 -8.69 -27.83
N GLU A 205 -6.32 -9.81 -27.44
CA GLU A 205 -6.59 -11.13 -28.02
C GLU A 205 -8.00 -11.65 -27.72
N GLY A 206 -8.61 -11.19 -26.62
CA GLY A 206 -10.00 -11.49 -26.27
C GLY A 206 -11.05 -10.79 -27.16
N ALA A 207 -10.72 -9.62 -27.72
CA ALA A 207 -11.63 -8.84 -28.57
C ALA A 207 -11.78 -9.43 -29.99
N GLU A 208 -10.74 -10.08 -30.52
CA GLU A 208 -10.81 -10.74 -31.83
C GLU A 208 -11.67 -12.03 -31.83
N LYS A 209 -11.93 -12.62 -30.65
CA LYS A 209 -12.72 -13.85 -30.51
C LYS A 209 -14.24 -13.65 -30.39
N PHE A 210 -14.73 -12.42 -30.35
CA PHE A 210 -16.17 -12.09 -30.27
C PHE A 210 -16.72 -11.38 -31.51
N THR A 211 -15.94 -11.30 -32.59
CA THR A 211 -16.46 -10.94 -33.92
C THR A 211 -16.95 -12.21 -34.63
N LEU A 212 -18.23 -12.53 -34.42
CA LEU A 212 -19.05 -13.38 -35.29
C LEU A 212 -20.26 -12.58 -35.76
#